data_AF-A0A2V6CU90-F1
#
_entry.id   AF-A0A2V6CU90-F1
#
_cell.length_a   1.000
_cell.length_b   1.000
_cell.length_c   1.000
_cell.angle_alpha   90.00
_cell.angle_beta   90.00
_cell.angle_gamma   90.00
#
_symmetry.space_group_name_H-M   'P 1'
#
loop_
_entity.id
_entity.type
_entity.pdbx_description
1 polymer ?
#
loop_
_entity_poly.entity_id
_entity_poly.type
_entity_poly.pdbx_seq_one_letter_code
_entity_poly.pdbx_strand_id
1 'polypeptide(L)' 'MWFVDGRGKYIEVKSTTGALKTSFYLSKNELGFLGEHKDDAFLYRVSLQNGGASLRVFTATEVEEQEIAPVQFLVK' A
#
# COMPACT_ATOMS: atom_id res chain seq x y z
N MET A 1 -14.42 -1.00 -4.39
CA MET A 1 -14.47 -1.90 -5.56
C MET A 1 -15.07 -3.23 -5.09
N TRP A 2 -15.45 -4.15 -5.96
CA TRP A 2 -16.05 -5.44 -5.52
C TRP A 2 -15.32 -6.60 -6.18
N PHE A 3 -15.17 -7.71 -5.45
CA PHE A 3 -14.79 -8.99 -6.02
C PHE A 3 -15.96 -9.60 -6.82
N VAL A 4 -15.67 -10.62 -7.63
CA VAL A 4 -16.68 -11.30 -8.45
C VAL A 4 -17.75 -11.99 -7.59
N ASP A 5 -17.40 -12.36 -6.35
CA ASP A 5 -18.30 -12.94 -5.36
C ASP A 5 -19.15 -11.90 -4.60
N GLY A 6 -19.00 -10.61 -4.90
CA GLY A 6 -19.73 -9.51 -4.26
C GLY A 6 -19.12 -9.01 -2.95
N ARG A 7 -17.97 -9.54 -2.50
CA ARG A 7 -17.25 -8.98 -1.34
C ARG A 7 -16.62 -7.63 -1.67
N GLY A 8 -16.56 -6.75 -0.67
CA GLY A 8 -15.91 -5.46 -0.79
C GLY A 8 -14.42 -5.62 -1.06
N LYS A 9 -13.87 -4.77 -1.92
CA LYS A 9 -12.44 -4.68 -2.17
C LYS A 9 -11.96 -3.25 -1.90
N TYR A 10 -10.99 -3.15 -1.00
CA TYR A 10 -10.37 -1.90 -0.56
C TYR A 10 -8.98 -1.76 -1.19
N ILE A 11 -8.65 -0.54 -1.61
CA ILE A 11 -7.41 -0.26 -2.33
C ILE A 11 -6.80 1.02 -1.76
N GLU A 12 -5.54 0.92 -1.41
CA GLU A 12 -4.64 2.07 -1.19
C GLU A 12 -3.61 2.11 -2.33
N VAL A 13 -3.28 3.31 -2.84
CA VAL A 13 -2.35 3.46 -3.96
C VAL A 13 -1.23 4.43 -3.60
N LYS A 14 0.02 4.00 -3.76
CA LYS A 14 1.21 4.83 -3.54
C LYS A 14 2.07 4.87 -4.80
N SER A 15 2.25 6.05 -5.39
CA SER A 15 3.12 6.24 -6.56
C SER A 15 4.55 6.62 -6.18
N THR A 16 5.51 6.37 -7.09
CA THR A 16 6.90 6.79 -6.97
C THR A 16 7.52 6.97 -8.35
N THR A 17 8.51 7.86 -8.46
CA THR A 17 9.40 7.97 -9.62
C THR A 17 10.66 7.11 -9.48
N GLY A 18 10.86 6.48 -8.32
CA GLY A 18 11.94 5.53 -8.06
C GLY A 18 11.53 4.07 -8.26
N ALA A 19 12.43 3.13 -7.93
CA ALA A 19 12.18 1.69 -8.05
C ALA A 19 11.05 1.21 -7.12
N LEU A 20 10.32 0.17 -7.53
CA LEU A 20 9.25 -0.44 -6.72
C LEU A 20 9.74 -1.02 -5.38
N LYS A 21 11.05 -1.29 -5.23
CA LYS A 21 11.67 -1.76 -3.99
C LYS A 21 11.96 -0.63 -2.99
N THR A 22 11.75 0.62 -3.37
CA THR A 22 11.94 1.76 -2.45
C THR A 22 10.87 1.77 -1.37
N SER A 23 11.25 2.23 -0.18
CA SER A 23 10.32 2.44 0.94
C SER A 23 9.16 3.35 0.53
N PHE A 24 8.03 3.17 1.21
CA PHE A 24 6.84 3.98 1.05
C PHE A 24 6.29 4.35 2.42
N TYR A 25 5.57 5.47 2.47
CA TYR A 25 4.95 5.93 3.70
C TYR A 25 3.56 5.32 3.85
N LEU A 26 3.25 4.92 5.07
CA LEU A 26 1.94 4.47 5.50
C LEU A 26 1.64 5.11 6.85
N SER A 27 0.45 5.69 6.98
CA SER A 27 -0.04 6.22 8.25
C SER A 27 -0.48 5.08 9.18
N LYS A 28 -0.59 5.38 10.47
CA LYS A 28 -1.11 4.43 11.47
C LYS A 28 -2.53 3.98 11.13
N ASN A 29 -3.36 4.87 10.62
CA ASN A 29 -4.75 4.55 10.27
C ASN A 29 -4.81 3.64 9.05
N GLU A 30 -4.00 3.88 8.03
CA GLU A 30 -3.90 2.99 6.86
C GLU A 30 -3.37 1.61 7.26
N LEU A 31 -2.37 1.55 8.16
CA LEU A 31 -1.85 0.28 8.67
C LEU A 31 -2.92 -0.49 9.44
N GLY A 32 -3.63 0.20 10.34
CA GLY A 32 -4.74 -0.39 11.09
C GLY A 32 -5.85 -0.89 10.19
N PHE A 33 -6.24 -0.09 9.20
CA PHE A 33 -7.28 -0.45 8.23
C PHE A 33 -6.90 -1.69 7.40
N LEU A 34 -5.66 -1.77 6.91
CA LEU A 34 -5.15 -2.97 6.23
C LEU A 34 -5.24 -4.19 7.17
N GLY A 35 -4.90 -4.01 8.45
CA GLY A 35 -4.97 -5.06 9.46
C GLY A 35 -6.39 -5.53 9.81
N GLU A 36 -7.39 -4.66 9.74
CA GLU A 36 -8.81 -4.99 9.97
C GLU A 36 -9.44 -5.70 8.75
N HIS A 37 -8.93 -5.43 7.55
CA HIS A 37 -9.48 -5.92 6.28
C HIS A 37 -8.49 -6.80 5.51
N LYS A 38 -7.75 -7.69 6.21
CA LYS A 38 -6.61 -8.42 5.62
C LYS A 38 -6.91 -9.21 4.35
N ASP A 39 -8.12 -9.76 4.25
CA ASP A 39 -8.55 -10.60 3.13
C ASP A 39 -9.00 -9.79 1.90
N ASP A 40 -9.30 -8.50 2.10
CA ASP A 40 -10.06 -7.67 1.17
C ASP A 40 -9.36 -6.35 0.81
N ALA A 41 -8.28 -5.99 1.53
CA ALA A 41 -7.54 -4.75 1.37
C ALA A 41 -6.15 -4.97 0.78
N PHE A 42 -5.79 -4.12 -0.19
CA PHE A 42 -4.55 -4.24 -0.97
C PHE A 42 -3.87 -2.89 -1.14
N LEU A 43 -2.54 -2.90 -1.10
CA LEU A 43 -1.70 -1.75 -1.41
C LEU A 43 -1.10 -1.88 -2.80
N TYR A 44 -1.37 -0.91 -3.67
CA TYR A 44 -0.85 -0.84 -5.02
C TYR A 44 0.32 0.16 -5.07
N ARG A 45 1.52 -0.34 -5.35
CA ARG A 45 2.73 0.47 -5.56
C ARG A 45 2.95 0.68 -7.05
N VAL A 46 2.88 1.93 -7.50
CA VAL A 46 3.07 2.29 -8.91
C VAL A 46 4.40 3.03 -9.07
N SER A 47 5.26 2.55 -9.95
CA SER A 47 6.51 3.21 -10.34
C SER A 47 6.37 3.78 -11.74
N LEU A 48 6.67 5.06 -11.90
CA LEU A 48 6.73 5.75 -13.19
C LEU A 48 8.20 6.08 -13.48
N GLN A 49 8.86 5.21 -14.24
CA GLN A 49 10.29 5.36 -14.57
C GLN A 49 10.50 5.28 -16.07
N ASN A 50 11.36 6.17 -16.60
CA ASN A 50 11.83 6.15 -17.98
C ASN A 50 10.72 6.03 -19.04
N GLY A 51 9.58 6.68 -18.81
CA GLY A 51 8.42 6.64 -19.71
C GLY A 51 7.58 5.35 -19.64
N GLY A 52 7.94 4.40 -18.77
CA GLY A 52 7.18 3.19 -18.47
C GLY A 52 6.51 3.22 -17.10
N ALA A 53 5.48 2.40 -16.94
CA ALA A 53 4.81 2.17 -15.66
C ALA A 53 5.03 0.72 -15.20
N SER A 54 5.33 0.56 -13.92
CA SER A 54 5.40 -0.76 -13.27
C SER A 54 4.52 -0.78 -12.03
N LEU A 55 3.87 -1.91 -11.78
CA LEU A 55 2.96 -2.11 -10.66
C LEU A 55 3.43 -3.27 -9.79
N ARG A 56 3.38 -3.09 -8.48
CA ARG A 56 3.43 -4.18 -7.49
C ARG A 56 2.23 -4.06 -6.57
N VAL A 57 1.62 -5.18 -6.23
CA VAL A 57 0.50 -5.25 -5.30
C VAL A 57 0.98 -5.98 -4.04
N PHE A 58 0.58 -5.48 -2.88
CA PHE A 58 0.83 -6.10 -1.59
C PHE A 58 -0.51 -6.42 -0.92
N THR A 59 -0.62 -7.60 -0.34
CA THR A 59 -1.63 -7.96 0.65
C THR A 59 -1.35 -7.27 1.99
N ALA A 60 -2.35 -7.19 2.87
CA ALA A 60 -2.14 -6.66 4.22
C ALA A 60 -1.01 -7.41 4.98
N THR A 61 -0.98 -8.74 4.86
CA THR A 61 0.06 -9.58 5.48
C THR A 61 1.45 -9.24 4.96
N GLU A 62 1.63 -9.10 3.65
CA GLU A 62 2.92 -8.71 3.06
C GLU A 62 3.37 -7.31 3.50
N VAL A 63 2.45 -6.40 3.79
CA VAL A 63 2.74 -5.07 4.34
C VAL A 63 3.19 -5.17 5.80
N GLU A 64 2.53 -6.00 6.61
CA GLU A 64 2.91 -6.25 8.02
C GLU A 64 4.28 -6.92 8.15
N GLU A 65 4.67 -7.75 7.19
CA GLU A 65 5.99 -8.39 7.13
C GLU A 65 7.12 -7.43 6.70
N GLN A 66 6.81 -6.23 6.20
CA GLN A 66 7.84 -5.23 5.89
C GLN A 66 8.42 -4.64 7.17
N GLU A 67 9.69 -4.23 7.10
CA GLU A 67 10.29 -3.42 8.17
C GLU A 67 9.68 -2.00 8.15
N ILE A 68 8.83 -1.70 9.14
CA ILE A 68 8.17 -0.39 9.26
C ILE A 68 8.96 0.49 10.25
N ALA A 69 9.68 1.46 9.71
CA ALA A 69 10.33 2.49 10.51
C ALA A 69 9.33 3.60 10.90
N PRO A 70 9.09 3.85 12.20
CA PRO A 70 8.18 4.92 12.62
C PRO A 70 8.75 6.29 12.28
N VAL A 71 7.97 7.13 11.61
CA VAL A 71 8.33 8.51 11.27
C VAL A 71 7.37 9.46 11.99
N GLN A 72 7.89 10.38 12.80
CA GLN A 72 7.09 11.44 13.41
C GLN A 72 7.06 12.64 12.46
N PHE A 73 5.86 13.08 12.08
CA PHE A 73 5.66 14.36 11.42
C PHE A 73 5.13 15.37 12.44
N LEU A 74 5.77 16.54 12.52
CA LEU A 74 5.31 17.64 13.34
C LEU A 74 4.13 18.30 12.58
N VAL A 75 2.91 18.05 13.04
CA VAL A 75 1.75 18.83 12.60
C VAL A 75 1.88 20.20 13.26
N LYS A 76 2.15 21.23 12.45
CA LYS A 76 2.15 22.63 12.91
C LYS A 76 0.73 23.10 13.18
#